data_AF-E3N222-F1
#
_entry.id   AF-E3N222-F1
#
_cell.length_a   1.000
_cell.length_b   1.000
_cell.length_c   1.000
_cell.angle_alpha   90.00
_cell.angle_beta   90.00
_cell.angle_gamma   90.00
#
_symmetry.space_group_name_H-M   'P 1'
#
loop_
_entity.id
_entity.type
_entity.pdbx_description
1 polymer ?
#
loop_
_entity_poly.entity_id
_entity_poly.type
_entity_poly.pdbx_seq_one_letter_code
_entity_poly.pdbx_strand_id
1 'polypeptide(L)'
;MALPLSYPGLKCVLENLEAVKRVHIVGRSPGLRKIDKLIPLCLKYFYIMSNDMAINKLYITCDRDEVNFKMNRKIFIRQRVETQEDKMKKLINFFTCGRSIIHVGSLNWNKSSLPNFLPVGMKFRVNSLAAPPWQFDTANPFVDPRSFPLKTMVTIPHTSTFDSHMVTTAATLTLLSCFSVTITLEELKKLNNKRVEFERIRFSKIDIIPLIKYQIETKEATGTTFVVTTDEKLFINEKIREFEQAFGEYRSDLDDVNERFLPGSSRFSIPINNESRIQVYAIEDPEEDGRWKIFIKPVSDILGL
;
A
#
# COMPACT_ATOMS: atom_id res chain seq x y z
N MET A 1 -18.52 -31.22 33.73
CA MET A 1 -18.37 -31.16 32.25
C MET A 1 -18.63 -29.72 31.81
N ALA A 2 -17.72 -29.12 31.04
CA ALA A 2 -18.00 -27.81 30.45
C ALA A 2 -19.08 -27.96 29.37
N LEU A 3 -20.07 -27.08 29.36
CA LEU A 3 -21.09 -27.06 28.32
C LEU A 3 -20.42 -26.73 26.98
N PRO A 4 -20.71 -27.47 25.90
CA PRO A 4 -20.20 -27.13 24.58
C PRO A 4 -20.77 -25.77 24.16
N LEU A 5 -19.97 -24.99 23.44
CA LEU A 5 -20.43 -23.71 22.89
C LEU A 5 -21.62 -23.93 21.96
N SER A 6 -22.62 -23.05 22.07
CA SER A 6 -23.71 -22.99 21.12
C SER A 6 -23.20 -22.63 19.72
N TYR A 7 -23.98 -22.93 18.68
CA TYR A 7 -23.60 -22.61 17.31
C TYR A 7 -23.29 -21.11 17.08
N PRO A 8 -24.12 -20.15 17.57
CA PRO A 8 -23.78 -18.73 17.50
C PRO A 8 -22.50 -18.37 18.27
N GLY A 9 -22.30 -18.97 19.45
CA GLY A 9 -21.10 -18.76 20.26
C GLY A 9 -19.83 -19.23 19.54
N LEU A 10 -19.89 -20.42 18.92
CA LEU A 10 -18.78 -20.95 18.13
C LEU A 10 -18.49 -20.11 16.89
N LYS A 11 -19.54 -19.64 16.20
CA LYS A 11 -19.38 -18.71 15.07
C LYS A 11 -18.65 -17.44 15.49
N CYS A 12 -19.10 -16.80 16.58
CA CYS A 12 -18.49 -15.58 17.13
C CYS A 12 -17.00 -15.79 17.48
N VAL A 13 -16.68 -16.91 18.15
CA VAL A 13 -15.28 -17.24 18.48
C VAL A 13 -14.44 -17.41 17.21
N LEU A 14 -14.90 -18.21 16.23
CA LEU A 14 -14.16 -18.43 14.99
C LEU A 14 -13.97 -17.14 14.18
N GLU A 15 -14.96 -16.24 14.15
CA GLU A 15 -14.89 -14.98 13.43
C GLU A 15 -13.81 -14.04 14.00
N ASN A 16 -13.61 -14.05 15.32
CA ASN A 16 -12.65 -13.17 16.01
C ASN A 16 -11.27 -13.82 16.22
N LEU A 17 -11.08 -15.09 15.85
CA LEU A 17 -9.78 -15.74 15.89
C LEU A 17 -8.86 -15.21 14.79
N GLU A 18 -7.60 -15.00 15.14
CA GLU A 18 -6.55 -14.69 14.15
C GLU A 18 -6.52 -15.77 13.05
N ALA A 19 -6.49 -15.33 11.79
CA ALA A 19 -6.78 -16.17 10.63
C ALA A 19 -5.89 -17.41 10.52
N VAL A 20 -4.57 -17.29 10.77
CA VAL A 20 -3.65 -18.43 10.70
C VAL A 20 -3.97 -19.45 11.79
N LYS A 21 -4.22 -18.99 13.02
CA LYS A 21 -4.64 -19.87 14.14
C LYS A 21 -5.97 -20.55 13.83
N ARG A 22 -6.95 -19.80 13.31
CA ARG A 22 -8.27 -20.30 12.95
C ARG A 22 -8.18 -21.43 11.92
N VAL A 23 -7.45 -21.22 10.83
CA VAL A 23 -7.20 -22.25 9.80
C VAL A 23 -6.55 -23.49 10.41
N HIS A 24 -5.57 -23.31 11.30
CA HIS A 24 -4.87 -24.43 11.95
C HIS A 24 -5.79 -25.29 12.84
N ILE A 25 -6.69 -24.66 13.60
CA ILE A 25 -7.67 -25.32 14.47
C ILE A 25 -8.71 -26.05 13.61
N VAL A 26 -9.32 -25.35 12.65
CA VAL A 26 -10.34 -25.88 11.74
C VAL A 26 -9.78 -27.02 10.88
N GLY A 27 -8.52 -26.93 10.46
CA GLY A 27 -7.81 -27.97 9.73
C GLY A 27 -7.75 -29.31 10.46
N ARG A 28 -7.83 -29.33 11.80
CA ARG A 28 -7.80 -30.55 12.62
C ARG A 28 -9.18 -31.03 13.08
N SER A 29 -10.23 -30.26 12.84
CA SER A 29 -11.58 -30.58 13.29
C SER A 29 -12.59 -30.53 12.14
N PRO A 30 -12.98 -31.69 11.56
CA PRO A 30 -13.95 -31.76 10.47
C PRO A 30 -15.30 -31.10 10.80
N GLY A 31 -15.75 -31.17 12.06
CA GLY A 31 -16.99 -30.52 12.51
C GLY A 31 -16.92 -28.99 12.42
N LEU A 32 -15.78 -28.40 12.78
CA LEU A 32 -15.58 -26.95 12.69
C LEU A 32 -15.50 -26.47 11.25
N ARG A 33 -15.00 -27.28 10.31
CA ARG A 33 -14.88 -26.90 8.89
C ARG A 33 -16.22 -26.48 8.26
N LYS A 34 -17.32 -27.12 8.66
CA LYS A 34 -18.67 -26.78 8.13
C LYS A 34 -19.09 -25.38 8.56
N ILE A 35 -18.86 -25.04 9.82
CA ILE A 35 -19.23 -23.74 10.41
C ILE A 35 -18.28 -22.65 9.91
N ASP A 36 -16.98 -22.97 9.88
CA ASP A 36 -15.94 -22.07 9.42
C ASP A 36 -16.24 -21.51 8.02
N LYS A 37 -16.64 -22.37 7.07
CA LYS A 37 -16.95 -21.98 5.68
C LYS A 37 -18.02 -20.90 5.55
N LEU A 38 -18.90 -20.76 6.54
CA LEU A 38 -19.97 -19.74 6.56
C LEU A 38 -19.48 -18.37 7.02
N ILE A 39 -18.28 -18.31 7.59
CA ILE A 39 -17.67 -17.09 8.08
C ILE A 39 -16.60 -16.65 7.07
N PRO A 40 -16.60 -15.39 6.63
CA PRO A 40 -15.55 -14.84 5.78
C PRO A 40 -14.16 -15.09 6.36
N LEU A 41 -13.19 -15.30 5.47
CA LEU A 41 -11.78 -15.33 5.85
C LEU A 41 -11.19 -13.94 5.60
N CYS A 42 -10.78 -13.29 6.69
CA CYS A 42 -10.22 -11.95 6.69
C CYS A 42 -8.74 -12.01 7.04
N LEU A 43 -7.87 -11.60 6.12
CA LEU A 43 -6.44 -11.51 6.30
C LEU A 43 -6.06 -10.02 6.43
N LYS A 44 -5.16 -9.69 7.34
CA LYS A 44 -4.60 -8.33 7.41
C LYS A 44 -3.66 -8.08 6.24
N TYR A 45 -2.77 -9.04 5.99
CA TYR A 45 -1.75 -8.99 4.95
C TYR A 45 -1.67 -10.32 4.23
N PHE A 46 -1.62 -10.27 2.90
CA PHE A 46 -1.34 -11.44 2.08
C PHE A 46 -0.30 -11.10 1.03
N TYR A 47 0.80 -11.84 1.03
CA TYR A 47 1.86 -11.75 0.05
C TYR A 47 2.08 -13.11 -0.55
N ILE A 48 2.31 -13.13 -1.84
CA ILE A 48 2.51 -14.36 -2.57
C ILE A 48 3.50 -14.14 -3.71
N MET A 49 4.45 -15.06 -3.82
CA MET A 49 5.47 -15.17 -4.85
C MET A 49 5.62 -16.64 -5.28
N SER A 50 6.56 -16.93 -6.18
CA SER A 50 6.74 -18.27 -6.76
C SER A 50 6.99 -19.38 -5.74
N ASN A 51 7.77 -19.09 -4.71
CA ASN A 51 8.24 -20.01 -3.68
C ASN A 51 7.94 -19.49 -2.27
N ASP A 52 7.44 -18.26 -2.15
CA ASP A 52 7.23 -17.61 -0.86
C ASP A 52 5.80 -17.14 -0.72
N MET A 53 5.28 -17.22 0.50
CA MET A 53 3.97 -16.70 0.87
C MET A 53 4.04 -16.11 2.27
N ALA A 54 3.35 -15.00 2.49
CA ALA A 54 3.13 -14.49 3.83
C ALA A 54 1.63 -14.26 4.08
N ILE A 55 1.15 -14.74 5.22
CA ILE A 55 -0.20 -14.52 5.71
C ILE A 55 -0.08 -13.88 7.09
N ASN A 56 -0.48 -12.62 7.22
CA ASN A 56 -0.29 -11.83 8.44
C ASN A 56 1.17 -11.87 8.90
N LYS A 57 1.46 -12.57 10.00
CA LYS A 57 2.81 -12.72 10.59
C LYS A 57 3.48 -14.08 10.27
N LEU A 58 2.77 -14.96 9.57
CA LEU A 58 3.31 -16.25 9.13
C LEU A 58 3.98 -16.06 7.78
N TYR A 59 5.27 -16.39 7.70
CA TYR A 59 6.02 -16.46 6.46
C TYR A 59 6.27 -17.93 6.11
N ILE A 60 6.12 -18.28 4.84
CA ILE A 60 6.24 -19.65 4.34
C ILE A 60 7.14 -19.62 3.10
N THR A 61 8.19 -20.42 3.11
CA THR A 61 9.09 -20.62 1.96
C THR A 61 9.04 -22.08 1.54
N CYS A 62 8.87 -22.31 0.24
CA CYS A 62 8.87 -23.61 -0.40
C CYS A 62 10.19 -23.79 -1.15
N ASP A 63 11.12 -24.51 -0.55
CA ASP A 63 12.37 -24.91 -1.18
C ASP A 63 12.20 -26.24 -1.92
N ARG A 64 13.26 -26.73 -2.58
CA ARG A 64 13.23 -27.93 -3.42
C ARG A 64 12.63 -29.14 -2.70
N ASP A 65 13.10 -29.42 -1.49
CA ASP A 65 12.76 -30.63 -0.73
C ASP A 65 12.06 -30.34 0.61
N GLU A 66 11.83 -29.07 0.93
CA GLU A 66 11.24 -28.67 2.21
C GLU A 66 10.28 -27.49 2.12
N VAL A 67 9.49 -27.32 3.18
CA VAL A 67 8.63 -26.16 3.43
C VAL A 67 8.97 -25.59 4.79
N ASN A 68 9.40 -24.34 4.79
CA ASN A 68 9.86 -23.57 5.93
C ASN A 68 8.74 -22.63 6.41
N PHE A 69 8.30 -22.80 7.65
CA PHE A 69 7.30 -21.94 8.29
C PHE A 69 7.99 -21.08 9.35
N LYS A 70 7.94 -19.76 9.20
CA LYS A 70 8.50 -18.79 10.14
C LYS A 70 7.41 -17.93 10.76
N MET A 71 7.33 -17.93 12.09
CA MET A 71 6.37 -17.12 12.84
C MET A 71 6.96 -16.73 14.19
N ASN A 72 6.93 -15.43 14.54
CA ASN A 72 7.43 -14.91 15.82
C ASN A 72 8.85 -15.40 16.18
N ARG A 73 9.79 -15.31 15.23
CA ARG A 73 11.18 -15.80 15.34
C ARG A 73 11.35 -17.33 15.52
N LYS A 74 10.25 -18.10 15.51
CA LYS A 74 10.31 -19.57 15.48
C LYS A 74 10.26 -20.06 14.04
N ILE A 75 11.02 -21.11 13.74
CA ILE A 75 11.11 -21.74 12.43
C ILE A 75 10.69 -23.20 12.59
N PHE A 76 9.83 -23.68 11.69
CA PHE A 76 9.43 -25.08 11.60
C PHE A 76 9.63 -25.55 10.17
N ILE A 77 10.34 -26.66 10.01
CA ILE A 77 10.69 -27.21 8.69
C ILE A 77 9.92 -28.51 8.48
N ARG A 78 9.38 -28.72 7.28
CA ARG A 78 8.74 -29.97 6.88
C ARG A 78 9.33 -30.46 5.57
N GLN A 79 9.88 -31.67 5.58
CA GLN A 79 10.34 -32.36 4.37
C GLN A 79 9.15 -32.72 3.46
N ARG A 80 9.27 -32.37 2.18
CA ARG A 80 8.27 -32.56 1.13
C ARG A 80 8.96 -32.70 -0.23
N VAL A 81 8.80 -33.86 -0.86
CA VAL A 81 9.43 -34.23 -2.15
C VAL A 81 8.63 -33.71 -3.36
N GLU A 82 7.49 -33.07 -3.11
CA GLU A 82 6.58 -32.57 -4.14
C GLU A 82 7.21 -31.39 -4.91
N THR A 83 6.71 -31.12 -6.12
CA THR A 83 7.16 -29.94 -6.86
C THR A 83 6.81 -28.65 -6.09
N GLN A 84 7.57 -27.59 -6.33
CA GLN A 84 7.31 -26.28 -5.70
C GLN A 84 5.90 -25.76 -6.00
N GLU A 85 5.42 -25.98 -7.22
CA GLU A 85 4.07 -25.64 -7.65
C GLU A 85 3.00 -26.40 -6.85
N ASP A 86 3.17 -27.71 -6.67
CA ASP A 86 2.23 -28.54 -5.90
C ASP A 86 2.20 -28.13 -4.43
N LYS A 87 3.37 -27.81 -3.85
CA LYS A 87 3.47 -27.28 -2.48
C LYS A 87 2.67 -25.99 -2.34
N MET A 88 2.86 -25.04 -3.24
CA MET A 88 2.15 -23.75 -3.22
C MET A 88 0.64 -23.92 -3.41
N LYS A 89 0.20 -24.75 -4.38
CA LYS A 89 -1.22 -25.10 -4.58
C LYS A 89 -1.86 -25.68 -3.33
N LYS A 90 -1.18 -26.62 -2.65
CA LYS A 90 -1.64 -27.22 -1.39
C LYS A 90 -1.72 -26.21 -0.26
N LEU A 91 -0.73 -25.33 -0.13
CA LEU A 91 -0.72 -24.27 0.89
C LEU A 91 -1.86 -23.28 0.68
N ILE A 92 -2.05 -22.78 -0.55
CA ILE A 92 -3.17 -21.90 -0.90
C ILE A 92 -4.48 -22.57 -0.52
N ASN A 93 -4.74 -23.78 -1.02
CA ASN A 93 -5.99 -24.51 -0.71
C ASN A 93 -6.21 -24.72 0.79
N PHE A 94 -5.14 -25.01 1.54
CA PHE A 94 -5.21 -25.16 2.99
C PHE A 94 -5.63 -23.85 3.68
N PHE A 95 -4.98 -22.73 3.33
CA PHE A 95 -5.23 -21.43 3.97
C PHE A 95 -6.50 -20.75 3.50
N THR A 96 -6.95 -20.96 2.26
CA THR A 96 -8.24 -20.47 1.77
C THR A 96 -9.42 -21.28 2.31
N CYS A 97 -9.16 -22.52 2.75
CA CYS A 97 -10.13 -23.56 3.05
C CYS A 97 -11.17 -23.77 1.93
N GLY A 98 -10.74 -23.57 0.67
CA GLY A 98 -11.59 -23.73 -0.52
C GLY A 98 -12.58 -22.60 -0.76
N ARG A 99 -12.40 -21.41 -0.16
CA ARG A 99 -13.20 -20.23 -0.46
C ARG A 99 -12.78 -19.62 -1.80
N SER A 100 -13.77 -19.20 -2.59
CA SER A 100 -13.56 -18.44 -3.82
C SER A 100 -13.27 -16.96 -3.56
N ILE A 101 -13.72 -16.38 -2.45
CA ILE A 101 -13.46 -14.98 -2.11
C ILE A 101 -12.79 -14.88 -0.73
N ILE A 102 -11.69 -14.15 -0.67
CA ILE A 102 -10.97 -13.82 0.57
C ILE A 102 -10.90 -12.32 0.74
N HIS A 103 -11.17 -11.85 1.96
CA HIS A 103 -11.03 -10.45 2.32
C HIS A 103 -9.60 -10.22 2.79
N VAL A 104 -8.89 -9.26 2.21
CA VAL A 104 -7.49 -8.98 2.53
C VAL A 104 -7.32 -7.48 2.73
N GLY A 105 -6.75 -7.05 3.86
CA GLY A 105 -6.45 -5.64 4.11
C GLY A 105 -5.45 -5.08 3.10
N SER A 106 -4.31 -5.75 2.94
CA SER A 106 -3.29 -5.43 1.94
C SER A 106 -2.82 -6.70 1.22
N LEU A 107 -2.90 -6.69 -0.11
CA LEU A 107 -2.43 -7.74 -1.01
C LEU A 107 -1.15 -7.28 -1.70
N ASN A 108 -0.08 -8.09 -1.65
CA ASN A 108 1.16 -7.85 -2.37
C ASN A 108 1.35 -8.91 -3.47
N TRP A 109 1.44 -8.44 -4.71
CA TRP A 109 1.41 -9.21 -5.94
C TRP A 109 2.67 -8.98 -6.77
N ASN A 110 3.71 -9.79 -6.55
CA ASN A 110 5.06 -9.47 -7.02
C ASN A 110 5.64 -10.42 -8.10
N LYS A 111 4.85 -11.25 -8.79
CA LYS A 111 5.38 -12.11 -9.88
C LYS A 111 4.34 -12.65 -10.87
N SER A 112 4.75 -12.92 -12.10
CA SER A 112 3.87 -13.36 -13.20
C SER A 112 3.49 -14.84 -13.17
N SER A 113 4.18 -15.70 -12.41
CA SER A 113 3.85 -17.14 -12.32
C SER A 113 2.75 -17.48 -11.31
N LEU A 114 2.25 -16.47 -10.59
CA LEU A 114 1.15 -16.54 -9.62
C LEU A 114 -0.17 -17.12 -10.15
N PRO A 115 -0.63 -16.82 -11.38
CA PRO A 115 -1.94 -17.27 -11.86
C PRO A 115 -2.12 -18.80 -11.89
N ASN A 116 -1.03 -19.57 -12.00
CA ASN A 116 -1.09 -21.03 -12.15
C ASN A 116 -1.41 -21.77 -10.83
N PHE A 117 -1.18 -21.12 -9.67
CA PHE A 117 -1.34 -21.77 -8.36
C PHE A 117 -2.67 -21.44 -7.68
N LEU A 118 -3.37 -20.41 -8.15
CA LEU A 118 -4.61 -19.96 -7.57
C LEU A 118 -5.78 -20.80 -8.09
N PRO A 119 -6.73 -21.22 -7.23
CA PRO A 119 -7.95 -21.87 -7.67
C PRO A 119 -8.72 -21.06 -8.71
N VAL A 120 -9.36 -21.76 -9.64
CA VAL A 120 -10.23 -21.14 -10.65
C VAL A 120 -11.36 -20.35 -9.96
N GLY A 121 -11.59 -19.12 -10.42
CA GLY A 121 -12.61 -18.24 -9.87
C GLY A 121 -12.25 -17.60 -8.52
N MET A 122 -11.01 -17.78 -8.05
CA MET A 122 -10.54 -17.13 -6.83
C MET A 122 -10.45 -15.61 -7.01
N LYS A 123 -10.95 -14.87 -6.01
CA LYS A 123 -10.92 -13.40 -5.94
C LYS A 123 -10.47 -12.94 -4.55
N PHE A 124 -9.76 -11.83 -4.52
CA PHE A 124 -9.37 -11.10 -3.34
C PHE A 124 -10.14 -9.79 -3.28
N ARG A 125 -10.93 -9.61 -2.23
CA ARG A 125 -11.51 -8.32 -1.90
C ARG A 125 -10.50 -7.55 -1.07
N VAL A 126 -9.96 -6.47 -1.61
CA VAL A 126 -8.80 -5.75 -1.05
C VAL A 126 -9.10 -4.30 -0.73
N ASN A 127 -8.46 -3.77 0.31
CA ASN A 127 -8.43 -2.31 0.52
C ASN A 127 -7.17 -1.70 -0.10
N SER A 128 -6.06 -2.43 -0.02
CA SER A 128 -4.77 -2.02 -0.56
C SER A 128 -4.16 -3.11 -1.45
N LEU A 129 -3.58 -2.68 -2.57
CA LEU A 129 -2.85 -3.54 -3.49
C LEU A 129 -1.44 -2.99 -3.69
N ALA A 130 -0.43 -3.85 -3.55
CA ALA A 130 0.93 -3.59 -3.96
C ALA A 130 1.26 -4.47 -5.17
N ALA A 131 1.59 -3.87 -6.31
CA ALA A 131 1.98 -4.60 -7.51
C ALA A 131 2.88 -3.71 -8.37
N PRO A 132 3.89 -4.27 -9.07
CA PRO A 132 4.61 -3.51 -10.07
C PRO A 132 3.76 -3.33 -11.35
N PRO A 133 4.05 -2.33 -12.19
CA PRO A 133 3.21 -1.95 -13.33
C PRO A 133 2.96 -3.08 -14.34
N TRP A 134 3.98 -3.89 -14.61
CA TRP A 134 3.88 -5.04 -15.52
C TRP A 134 3.07 -6.24 -14.95
N GLN A 135 2.52 -6.13 -13.74
CA GLN A 135 1.65 -7.14 -13.14
C GLN A 135 0.20 -6.68 -12.97
N PHE A 136 -0.16 -5.47 -13.39
CA PHE A 136 -1.55 -5.00 -13.25
C PHE A 136 -2.53 -5.90 -13.99
N ASP A 137 -2.20 -6.29 -15.22
CA ASP A 137 -3.05 -7.17 -16.04
C ASP A 137 -3.15 -8.59 -15.46
N THR A 138 -2.11 -9.07 -14.77
CA THR A 138 -2.13 -10.40 -14.13
C THR A 138 -2.86 -10.38 -12.79
N ALA A 139 -2.81 -9.26 -12.06
CA ALA A 139 -3.48 -9.08 -10.77
C ALA A 139 -4.98 -8.79 -10.93
N ASN A 140 -5.37 -8.00 -11.92
CA ASN A 140 -6.75 -7.52 -12.10
C ASN A 140 -7.79 -8.67 -12.14
N PRO A 141 -7.57 -9.80 -12.83
CA PRO A 141 -8.48 -10.94 -12.81
C PRO A 141 -8.68 -11.57 -11.43
N PHE A 142 -7.81 -11.33 -10.45
CA PHE A 142 -7.92 -11.87 -9.10
C PHE A 142 -8.41 -10.84 -8.09
N VAL A 143 -8.57 -9.57 -8.45
CA VAL A 143 -9.17 -8.56 -7.56
C VAL A 143 -10.68 -8.59 -7.72
N ASP A 144 -11.41 -8.62 -6.60
CA ASP A 144 -12.87 -8.47 -6.59
C ASP A 144 -13.22 -7.05 -7.04
N PRO A 145 -14.08 -6.85 -8.06
CA PRO A 145 -14.45 -5.52 -8.55
C PRO A 145 -14.96 -4.56 -7.46
N ARG A 146 -15.53 -5.11 -6.38
CA ARG A 146 -16.02 -4.34 -5.22
C ARG A 146 -14.90 -3.75 -4.36
N SER A 147 -13.64 -4.00 -4.72
CA SER A 147 -12.45 -3.39 -4.12
C SER A 147 -12.14 -2.02 -4.71
N PHE A 148 -12.71 -1.67 -5.86
CA PHE A 148 -12.44 -0.41 -6.54
C PHE A 148 -13.47 0.68 -6.19
N PRO A 149 -13.03 1.95 -6.11
CA PRO A 149 -11.63 2.40 -6.13
C PRO A 149 -10.86 1.90 -4.90
N LEU A 150 -9.57 1.58 -5.08
CA LEU A 150 -8.73 1.11 -3.99
C LEU A 150 -8.52 2.24 -2.96
N LYS A 151 -8.42 1.88 -1.68
CA LYS A 151 -8.00 2.82 -0.65
C LYS A 151 -6.55 3.23 -0.86
N THR A 152 -5.68 2.24 -1.13
CA THR A 152 -4.24 2.49 -1.32
C THR A 152 -3.67 1.60 -2.43
N MET A 153 -3.02 2.21 -3.41
CA MET A 153 -2.25 1.51 -4.44
C MET A 153 -0.76 1.73 -4.18
N VAL A 154 0.02 0.66 -4.15
CA VAL A 154 1.48 0.72 -3.99
C VAL A 154 2.13 0.13 -5.24
N THR A 155 3.04 0.88 -5.86
CA THR A 155 3.72 0.46 -7.09
C THR A 155 5.07 1.16 -7.18
N ILE A 156 5.81 0.92 -8.26
CA ILE A 156 7.02 1.66 -8.59
C ILE A 156 6.74 2.66 -9.72
N PRO A 157 7.48 3.78 -9.80
CA PRO A 157 7.43 4.68 -10.95
C PRO A 157 7.82 3.98 -12.26
N HIS A 158 6.96 4.09 -13.26
CA HIS A 158 7.17 3.66 -14.65
C HIS A 158 6.15 4.39 -15.52
N THR A 159 6.45 4.64 -16.79
CA THR A 159 5.55 5.38 -17.70
C THR A 159 4.14 4.80 -17.74
N SER A 160 4.01 3.46 -17.84
CA SER A 160 2.71 2.76 -17.83
C SER A 160 1.95 2.83 -16.50
N THR A 161 2.59 3.25 -15.40
CA THR A 161 1.94 3.40 -14.09
C THR A 161 0.86 4.47 -14.14
N PHE A 162 1.17 5.59 -14.77
CA PHE A 162 0.34 6.79 -14.77
C PHE A 162 -0.89 6.68 -15.70
N ASP A 163 -0.91 5.66 -16.57
CA ASP A 163 -2.04 5.38 -17.47
C ASP A 163 -2.98 4.30 -16.91
N SER A 164 -2.62 3.65 -15.79
CA SER A 164 -3.42 2.58 -15.20
C SER A 164 -4.62 3.12 -14.42
N HIS A 165 -5.82 2.67 -14.76
CA HIS A 165 -7.04 3.01 -14.02
C HIS A 165 -6.99 2.59 -12.54
N MET A 166 -6.29 1.49 -12.23
CA MET A 166 -6.10 1.03 -10.85
C MET A 166 -5.26 2.01 -10.01
N VAL A 167 -4.35 2.73 -10.68
CA VAL A 167 -3.48 3.73 -10.08
C VAL A 167 -4.23 5.06 -9.96
N THR A 168 -4.78 5.57 -11.05
CA THR A 168 -5.40 6.92 -11.07
C THR A 168 -6.65 6.99 -10.18
N THR A 169 -7.43 5.92 -10.07
CA THR A 169 -8.65 5.95 -9.23
C THR A 169 -8.41 5.69 -7.74
N ALA A 170 -7.21 5.26 -7.33
CA ALA A 170 -6.95 4.98 -5.92
C ALA A 170 -7.02 6.26 -5.07
N ALA A 171 -7.50 6.17 -3.83
CA ALA A 171 -7.53 7.33 -2.95
C ALA A 171 -6.11 7.79 -2.56
N THR A 172 -5.22 6.83 -2.27
CA THR A 172 -3.80 7.06 -2.00
C THR A 172 -2.94 6.24 -2.95
N LEU A 173 -1.95 6.88 -3.57
CA LEU A 173 -0.93 6.22 -4.39
C LEU A 173 0.42 6.32 -3.70
N THR A 174 1.09 5.20 -3.48
CA THR A 174 2.46 5.14 -2.96
C THR A 174 3.39 4.63 -4.06
N LEU A 175 4.35 5.46 -4.42
CA LEU A 175 5.39 5.20 -5.42
C LEU A 175 6.70 4.88 -4.71
N LEU A 176 7.04 3.60 -4.67
CA LEU A 176 8.28 3.08 -4.11
C LEU A 176 9.40 3.23 -5.16
N SER A 177 10.48 3.92 -4.82
CA SER A 177 11.68 3.93 -5.67
C SER A 177 12.79 3.07 -5.07
N CYS A 178 13.35 2.16 -5.87
CA CYS A 178 14.59 1.45 -5.55
C CYS A 178 15.79 1.98 -6.36
N PHE A 179 15.55 2.88 -7.31
CA PHE A 179 16.53 3.41 -8.26
C PHE A 179 16.31 4.92 -8.49
N SER A 180 17.27 5.61 -9.10
CA SER A 180 17.05 6.98 -9.58
C SER A 180 16.05 6.97 -10.73
N VAL A 181 14.94 7.70 -10.58
CA VAL A 181 13.91 7.87 -11.61
C VAL A 181 13.70 9.36 -11.86
N THR A 182 13.23 9.74 -13.05
CA THR A 182 12.72 11.09 -13.30
C THR A 182 11.21 10.99 -13.48
N ILE A 183 10.45 11.70 -12.64
CA ILE A 183 9.00 11.84 -12.75
C ILE A 183 8.71 13.24 -13.28
N THR A 184 8.21 13.27 -14.51
CA THR A 184 8.02 14.48 -15.30
C THR A 184 6.74 15.22 -14.94
N LEU A 185 6.65 16.49 -15.32
CA LEU A 185 5.42 17.29 -15.21
C LEU A 185 4.21 16.60 -15.85
N GLU A 186 4.37 16.01 -17.03
CA GLU A 186 3.27 15.35 -17.75
C GLU A 186 2.76 14.09 -17.04
N GLU A 187 3.63 13.35 -16.34
CA GLU A 187 3.23 12.23 -15.50
C GLU A 187 2.51 12.70 -14.24
N LEU A 188 3.00 13.76 -13.60
CA LEU A 188 2.36 14.33 -12.41
C LEU A 188 0.96 14.89 -12.72
N LYS A 189 0.76 15.50 -13.89
CA LYS A 189 -0.55 16.01 -14.33
C LYS A 189 -1.61 14.93 -14.48
N LYS A 190 -1.21 13.67 -14.70
CA LYS A 190 -2.14 12.52 -14.78
C LYS A 190 -2.64 12.06 -13.40
N LEU A 191 -2.01 12.51 -12.31
CA LEU A 191 -2.32 12.07 -10.96
C LEU A 191 -3.47 12.91 -10.35
N ASN A 192 -4.63 12.27 -10.22
CA ASN A 192 -5.84 12.79 -9.59
C ASN A 192 -6.16 12.10 -8.25
N ASN A 193 -5.19 11.40 -7.67
CA ASN A 193 -5.32 10.78 -6.35
C ASN A 193 -5.48 11.86 -5.27
N LYS A 194 -6.18 11.56 -4.18
CA LYS A 194 -6.26 12.51 -3.04
C LYS A 194 -4.88 12.76 -2.42
N ARG A 195 -4.06 11.70 -2.38
CA ARG A 195 -2.72 11.73 -1.78
C ARG A 195 -1.75 10.87 -2.60
N VAL A 196 -0.58 11.41 -2.89
CA VAL A 196 0.51 10.71 -3.56
C VAL A 196 1.75 10.73 -2.66
N GLU A 197 2.29 9.55 -2.39
CA GLU A 197 3.49 9.32 -1.60
C GLU A 197 4.64 8.91 -2.50
N PHE A 198 5.75 9.60 -2.37
CA PHE A 198 7.02 9.25 -2.95
C PHE A 198 7.87 8.65 -1.83
N GLU A 199 8.02 7.34 -1.86
CA GLU A 199 8.72 6.57 -0.83
C GLU A 199 10.09 6.10 -1.26
N ARG A 200 11.07 6.30 -0.36
CA ARG A 200 12.46 5.86 -0.54
C ARG A 200 13.10 6.39 -1.82
N ILE A 201 12.65 7.56 -2.26
CA ILE A 201 13.07 8.19 -3.51
C ILE A 201 14.46 8.82 -3.31
N ARG A 202 15.49 8.00 -3.42
CA ARG A 202 16.88 8.44 -3.40
C ARG A 202 17.34 8.85 -4.80
N PHE A 203 17.87 10.06 -4.93
CA PHE A 203 18.44 10.60 -6.17
C PHE A 203 17.48 10.69 -7.37
N SER A 204 16.17 10.68 -7.15
CA SER A 204 15.22 10.90 -8.24
C SER A 204 14.89 12.38 -8.39
N LYS A 205 14.61 12.75 -9.63
CA LYS A 205 14.10 14.07 -9.97
C LYS A 205 12.57 13.99 -10.06
N ILE A 206 11.88 14.81 -9.30
CA ILE A 206 10.42 14.94 -9.37
C ILE A 206 10.13 16.39 -9.70
N ASP A 207 9.41 16.62 -10.80
CA ASP A 207 9.09 17.96 -11.29
C ASP A 207 7.97 18.66 -10.47
N ILE A 208 8.06 18.62 -9.13
CA ILE A 208 7.10 19.29 -8.23
C ILE A 208 7.12 20.81 -8.40
N ILE A 209 8.31 21.43 -8.52
CA ILE A 209 8.41 22.88 -8.73
C ILE A 209 7.79 23.30 -10.07
N PRO A 210 8.13 22.66 -11.21
CA PRO A 210 7.41 22.89 -12.46
C PRO A 210 5.90 22.69 -12.36
N LEU A 211 5.44 21.67 -11.63
CA LEU A 211 4.02 21.43 -11.41
C LEU A 211 3.35 22.59 -10.68
N ILE A 212 3.96 23.13 -9.62
CA ILE A 212 3.41 24.27 -8.89
C ILE A 212 3.37 25.51 -9.78
N LYS A 213 4.44 25.79 -10.54
CA LYS A 213 4.45 26.92 -11.49
C LYS A 213 3.34 26.81 -12.52
N TYR A 214 3.14 25.61 -13.08
CA TYR A 214 2.04 25.33 -13.99
C TYR A 214 0.67 25.61 -13.35
N GLN A 215 0.44 25.18 -12.10
CA GLN A 215 -0.82 25.44 -11.39
C GLN A 215 -1.06 26.94 -11.17
N ILE A 216 -0.01 27.71 -10.86
CA ILE A 216 -0.09 29.18 -10.73
C ILE A 216 -0.47 29.81 -12.08
N GLU A 217 0.17 29.38 -13.17
CA GLU A 217 -0.09 29.89 -14.52
C GLU A 217 -1.52 29.58 -14.99
N THR A 218 -2.02 28.37 -14.73
CA THR A 218 -3.39 27.97 -15.10
C THR A 218 -4.45 28.41 -14.09
N LYS A 219 -4.04 28.87 -12.90
CA LYS A 219 -4.91 29.18 -11.76
C LYS A 219 -5.77 28.00 -11.29
N GLU A 220 -5.32 26.78 -11.55
CA GLU A 220 -6.06 25.54 -11.28
C GLU A 220 -5.23 24.60 -10.40
N ALA A 221 -5.75 24.29 -9.21
CA ALA A 221 -5.13 23.35 -8.28
C ALA A 221 -5.57 21.91 -8.60
N THR A 222 -4.64 20.96 -8.52
CA THR A 222 -4.98 19.53 -8.73
C THR A 222 -5.77 18.93 -7.56
N GLY A 223 -5.75 19.57 -6.38
CA GLY A 223 -6.31 19.02 -5.13
C GLY A 223 -5.52 17.83 -4.55
N THR A 224 -4.45 17.39 -5.23
CA THR A 224 -3.61 16.27 -4.82
C THR A 224 -2.58 16.72 -3.77
N THR A 225 -2.57 16.06 -2.61
CA THR A 225 -1.48 16.23 -1.64
C THR A 225 -0.30 15.34 -2.01
N PHE A 226 0.87 15.91 -2.26
CA PHE A 226 2.09 15.16 -2.49
C PHE A 226 2.93 15.11 -1.21
N VAL A 227 3.48 13.93 -0.92
CA VAL A 227 4.39 13.73 0.21
C VAL A 227 5.64 13.03 -0.27
N VAL A 228 6.79 13.63 -0.02
CA VAL A 228 8.10 13.05 -0.33
C VAL A 228 8.75 12.60 0.96
N THR A 229 9.04 11.31 1.08
CA THR A 229 9.66 10.72 2.27
C THR A 229 11.10 10.31 1.99
N THR A 230 11.97 10.46 2.98
CA THR A 230 13.38 10.08 2.88
C THR A 230 13.96 9.76 4.25
N ASP A 231 15.02 8.96 4.26
CA ASP A 231 15.88 8.71 5.42
C ASP A 231 17.16 9.58 5.39
N GLU A 232 17.25 10.53 4.44
CA GLU A 232 18.42 11.37 4.24
C GLU A 232 18.09 12.84 4.49
N LYS A 233 18.53 13.37 5.64
CA LYS A 233 18.33 14.79 5.99
C LYS A 233 18.92 15.77 4.95
N LEU A 234 20.02 15.39 4.30
CA LEU A 234 20.64 16.22 3.24
C LEU A 234 19.69 16.40 2.04
N PHE A 235 18.98 15.35 1.65
CA PHE A 235 18.00 15.40 0.56
C PHE A 235 16.85 16.37 0.88
N ILE A 236 16.34 16.34 2.12
CA ILE A 236 15.33 17.31 2.57
C ILE A 236 15.83 18.74 2.43
N ASN A 237 17.03 19.01 2.96
CA ASN A 237 17.62 20.35 2.93
C ASN A 237 17.82 20.85 1.50
N GLU A 238 18.26 19.96 0.60
CA GLU A 238 18.38 20.27 -0.82
C GLU A 238 17.02 20.64 -1.44
N LYS A 239 15.98 19.84 -1.19
CA LYS A 239 14.63 20.13 -1.70
C LYS A 239 14.07 21.42 -1.14
N ILE A 240 14.21 21.69 0.16
CA ILE A 240 13.78 22.96 0.75
C ILE A 240 14.53 24.14 0.13
N ARG A 241 15.83 24.02 -0.18
CA ARG A 241 16.59 25.05 -0.89
C ARG A 241 16.09 25.26 -2.32
N GLU A 242 15.71 24.20 -3.04
CA GLU A 242 15.09 24.32 -4.37
C GLU A 242 13.77 25.11 -4.28
N PHE A 243 12.93 24.83 -3.27
CA PHE A 243 11.70 25.60 -3.01
C PHE A 243 12.01 27.06 -2.68
N GLU A 244 13.02 27.32 -1.86
CA GLU A 244 13.45 28.66 -1.50
C GLU A 244 13.85 29.49 -2.73
N GLN A 245 14.62 28.89 -3.64
CA GLN A 245 15.04 29.55 -4.88
C GLN A 245 13.86 29.85 -5.81
N ALA A 246 12.84 29.00 -5.81
CA ALA A 246 11.68 29.16 -6.70
C ALA A 246 10.57 30.03 -6.11
N PHE A 247 10.40 30.03 -4.78
CA PHE A 247 9.21 30.54 -4.08
C PHE A 247 9.55 31.29 -2.79
N GLY A 248 10.78 31.76 -2.61
CA GLY A 248 11.24 32.42 -1.38
C GLY A 248 10.42 33.65 -0.96
N GLU A 249 9.78 34.33 -1.91
CA GLU A 249 8.84 35.43 -1.64
C GLU A 249 7.57 35.00 -0.90
N TYR A 250 7.24 33.70 -0.91
CA TYR A 250 6.06 33.11 -0.29
C TYR A 250 6.36 32.40 1.04
N ARG A 251 7.48 32.73 1.69
CA ARG A 251 7.77 32.22 3.04
C ARG A 251 6.65 32.57 4.02
N SER A 252 6.27 31.60 4.85
CA SER A 252 5.18 31.76 5.82
C SER A 252 5.41 30.87 7.03
N ASP A 253 4.91 31.27 8.20
CA ASP A 253 4.97 30.45 9.40
C ASP A 253 3.92 29.33 9.43
N LEU A 254 2.93 29.38 8.52
CA LEU A 254 1.84 28.40 8.42
C LEU A 254 1.09 28.21 9.76
N ASP A 255 0.66 29.30 10.38
CA ASP A 255 -0.03 29.30 11.69
C ASP A 255 -1.33 28.47 11.69
N ASP A 256 -1.91 28.22 10.52
CA ASP A 256 -3.11 27.41 10.31
C ASP A 256 -2.84 25.90 10.26
N VAL A 257 -1.57 25.48 10.32
CA VAL A 257 -1.15 24.08 10.23
C VAL A 257 -0.69 23.57 11.59
N ASN A 258 -1.48 22.66 12.18
CA ASN A 258 -1.17 22.02 13.45
C ASN A 258 -0.29 20.77 13.26
N GLU A 259 0.96 20.98 12.82
CA GLU A 259 1.95 19.91 12.61
C GLU A 259 3.24 20.20 13.36
N ARG A 260 3.99 19.15 13.74
CA ARG A 260 5.32 19.30 14.33
C ARG A 260 6.37 19.49 13.24
N PHE A 261 6.57 20.74 12.82
CA PHE A 261 7.54 21.09 11.78
C PHE A 261 8.96 20.69 12.13
N LEU A 262 9.75 20.42 11.09
CA LEU A 262 11.18 20.21 11.19
C LEU A 262 11.87 21.53 11.64
N PRO A 263 12.55 21.56 12.80
CA PRO A 263 13.15 22.79 13.31
C PRO A 263 14.16 23.41 12.33
N GLY A 264 14.02 24.72 12.08
CA GLY A 264 14.90 25.48 11.18
C GLY A 264 14.64 25.30 9.68
N SER A 265 13.65 24.49 9.28
CA SER A 265 13.25 24.37 7.88
C SER A 265 12.39 25.56 7.45
N SER A 266 12.65 26.11 6.25
CA SER A 266 11.71 27.04 5.60
C SER A 266 10.36 26.37 5.36
N ARG A 267 9.32 27.21 5.33
CA ARG A 267 7.93 26.87 5.07
C ARG A 267 7.36 27.88 4.09
N PHE A 268 6.45 27.46 3.23
CA PHE A 268 5.94 28.30 2.15
C PHE A 268 4.42 28.20 2.05
N SER A 269 3.79 29.33 1.73
CA SER A 269 2.36 29.46 1.43
C SER A 269 2.21 30.11 0.07
N ILE A 270 2.17 29.29 -0.98
CA ILE A 270 2.25 29.72 -2.38
C ILE A 270 0.83 29.90 -2.94
N PRO A 271 0.39 31.12 -3.28
CA PRO A 271 -0.96 31.33 -3.83
C PRO A 271 -1.07 30.76 -5.25
N ILE A 272 -2.17 30.04 -5.54
CA ILE A 272 -2.53 29.62 -6.89
C ILE A 272 -3.53 30.63 -7.49
N ASN A 273 -4.56 30.96 -6.73
CA ASN A 273 -5.59 31.93 -7.08
C ASN A 273 -6.16 32.55 -5.77
N ASN A 274 -7.24 33.32 -5.86
CA ASN A 274 -7.84 34.00 -4.71
C ASN A 274 -8.48 33.03 -3.68
N GLU A 275 -8.67 31.77 -4.04
CA GLU A 275 -9.42 30.77 -3.27
C GLU A 275 -8.58 29.55 -2.92
N SER A 276 -7.31 29.50 -3.32
CA SER A 276 -6.45 28.35 -3.10
C SER A 276 -4.97 28.69 -3.09
N ARG A 277 -4.25 27.93 -2.26
CA ARG A 277 -2.80 28.02 -2.06
C ARG A 277 -2.20 26.64 -1.87
N ILE A 278 -0.89 26.54 -2.04
CA ILE A 278 -0.10 25.35 -1.75
C ILE A 278 0.77 25.62 -0.53
N GLN A 279 0.61 24.81 0.49
CA GLN A 279 1.47 24.80 1.66
C GLN A 279 2.60 23.80 1.45
N VAL A 280 3.83 24.26 1.65
CA VAL A 280 5.02 23.41 1.59
C VAL A 280 5.75 23.47 2.93
N TYR A 281 5.91 22.32 3.57
CA TYR A 281 6.58 22.21 4.87
C TYR A 281 7.21 20.83 5.07
N ALA A 282 8.24 20.77 5.92
CA ALA A 282 8.87 19.52 6.31
C ALA A 282 8.52 19.14 7.75
N ILE A 283 8.37 17.85 8.02
CA ILE A 283 8.21 17.30 9.37
C ILE A 283 9.22 16.18 9.61
N GLU A 284 9.42 15.88 10.89
CA GLU A 284 10.15 14.69 11.34
C GLU A 284 9.18 13.72 12.01
N ASP A 285 9.14 12.49 11.50
CA ASP A 285 8.33 11.41 12.05
C ASP A 285 9.26 10.28 12.53
N PRO A 286 9.52 10.19 13.85
CA PRO A 286 10.49 9.24 14.38
C PRO A 286 9.99 7.78 14.39
N GLU A 287 8.70 7.53 14.17
CA GLU A 287 8.10 6.20 14.30
C GLU A 287 7.79 5.50 12.97
N GLU A 288 7.94 6.17 11.83
CA GLU A 288 7.70 5.61 10.49
C GLU A 288 8.99 5.43 9.67
N ASP A 289 8.98 4.48 8.72
CA ASP A 289 10.00 4.38 7.67
C ASP A 289 10.00 5.69 6.85
N GLY A 290 11.16 6.31 6.61
CA GLY A 290 11.23 7.65 6.03
C GLY A 290 11.08 8.74 7.08
N ARG A 291 12.07 8.81 7.99
CA ARG A 291 12.06 9.70 9.18
C ARG A 291 11.76 11.16 8.86
N TRP A 292 12.06 11.62 7.65
CA TRP A 292 11.78 12.99 7.24
C TRP A 292 10.82 13.03 6.05
N LYS A 293 9.85 13.95 6.10
CA LYS A 293 8.80 14.08 5.09
C LYS A 293 8.65 15.54 4.65
N ILE A 294 8.49 15.77 3.34
CA ILE A 294 8.08 17.06 2.77
C ILE A 294 6.65 16.94 2.30
N PHE A 295 5.79 17.81 2.81
CA PHE A 295 4.41 17.96 2.38
C PHE A 295 4.30 19.07 1.35
N ILE A 296 3.57 18.80 0.28
CA ILE A 296 3.10 19.77 -0.71
C ILE A 296 1.58 19.61 -0.76
N LYS A 297 0.89 20.45 0.01
CA LYS A 297 -0.51 20.30 0.34
C LYS A 297 -1.33 21.45 -0.24
N PRO A 298 -2.23 21.19 -1.19
CA PRO A 298 -3.19 22.20 -1.62
C PRO A 298 -4.20 22.47 -0.50
N VAL A 299 -4.50 23.75 -0.29
CA VAL A 299 -5.49 24.25 0.66
C VAL A 299 -6.44 25.16 -0.10
N SER A 300 -7.74 24.98 0.11
CA SER A 300 -8.74 25.93 -0.36
C SER A 300 -9.06 26.91 0.76
N ASP A 301 -9.04 28.19 0.41
CA ASP A 301 -9.34 29.32 1.30
C ASP A 301 -10.85 29.59 1.37
N ILE A 302 -11.67 28.72 0.75
CA ILE A 302 -13.11 28.66 0.98
C ILE A 302 -13.34 28.04 2.37
N LEU A 303 -13.04 28.84 3.39
CA LEU A 303 -13.52 28.66 4.75
C LEU A 303 -15.04 28.83 4.75
N GLY A 304 -15.74 27.73 4.96
CA GLY A 304 -17.05 27.70 5.64
C GLY A 304 -18.15 28.62 5.10
N LEU A 305 -19.07 28.01 4.34
CA LEU A 305 -20.50 28.19 4.58
C LEU A 305 -21.07 26.85 5.06
#